data_AF-A0A941P035-F1
#
_entry.id   AF-A0A941P035-F1
#
_cell.length_a   1.000
_cell.length_b   1.000
_cell.length_c   1.000
_cell.angle_alpha   90.00
_cell.angle_beta   90.00
_cell.angle_gamma   90.00
#
_symmetry.space_group_name_H-M   'P 1'
#
loop_
_entity.id
_entity.type
_entity.pdbx_description
1 polymer ?
#
loop_
_entity_poly.entity_id
_entity_poly.type
_entity_poly.pdbx_seq_one_letter_code
_entity_poly.pdbx_strand_id
1 'polypeptide(L)'
;PLVLAWPRGIAARGELRHGFCHARDLLPTLLDLCRVEPPTVVAGVPQQPVTGQSLAATLADPAAPGHTEPQVFEMFGHRGIWHAGWKAVAWHQSGTPFDADRWELYHLERDFAENHDLAAAEPERLEQLKALWWREAEANQVLPLDDRFGARFAENAQRAQGERTRFVFHAGMGHLPSDVAPDLRSRGYALEARVLIPEGGAEGVLLAHGDATSGYSLYLQDGHLVHDLNVGGVHQILRSERAVTPGHRRLAFRMRLGPMTLSPAMPGHGRIAVPSSRQASLWIDDACVAEGPCPLGFATLISWSGLDIARDRGSPVSHYAEPFAFTGTLQCVTVELEPQQPLDGSGIARAEMARQ
;
A
#
# COMPACT_ATOMS: atom_id res chain seq x y z
N PRO A 1 11.77 -1.95 -10.87
CA PRO A 1 12.47 -1.68 -12.16
C PRO A 1 12.25 -0.21 -12.56
N LEU A 2 13.27 0.45 -13.10
CA LEU A 2 13.16 1.82 -13.62
C LEU A 2 13.26 1.77 -15.15
N VAL A 3 12.31 2.39 -15.84
CA VAL A 3 12.32 2.55 -17.31
C VAL A 3 12.16 4.03 -17.61
N LEU A 4 13.07 4.58 -18.42
CA LEU A 4 13.03 5.97 -18.87
C LEU A 4 12.77 6.02 -20.38
N ALA A 5 11.72 6.75 -20.78
CA ALA A 5 11.35 6.91 -22.17
C ALA A 5 11.16 8.40 -22.50
N TRP A 6 12.08 8.93 -23.31
CA TRP A 6 12.00 10.30 -23.81
C TRP A 6 12.47 10.33 -25.27
N PRO A 7 11.59 10.04 -26.25
CA PRO A 7 12.00 9.82 -27.65
C PRO A 7 12.79 10.97 -28.27
N ARG A 8 12.55 12.21 -27.82
CA ARG A 8 13.25 13.41 -28.31
C ARG A 8 14.57 13.72 -27.60
N GLY A 9 14.83 13.17 -26.42
CA GLY A 9 16.03 13.52 -25.63
C GLY A 9 16.90 12.35 -25.19
N ILE A 10 16.42 11.11 -25.36
CA ILE A 10 17.22 9.89 -25.21
C ILE A 10 17.39 9.30 -26.60
N ALA A 11 18.63 9.05 -27.03
CA ALA A 11 18.92 8.40 -28.31
C ALA A 11 18.77 6.88 -28.22
N ALA A 12 19.07 6.31 -27.05
CA ALA A 12 18.91 4.89 -26.72
C ALA A 12 17.49 4.36 -27.03
N ARG A 13 17.40 3.17 -27.62
CA ARG A 13 16.20 2.38 -27.92
C ARG A 13 16.34 0.95 -27.37
N GLY A 14 16.24 0.84 -26.05
CA GLY A 14 16.19 -0.44 -25.33
C GLY A 14 17.51 -0.88 -24.68
N GLU A 15 18.55 -0.05 -24.72
CA GLU A 15 19.82 -0.29 -24.07
C GLU A 15 19.70 -0.17 -22.55
N LEU A 16 20.50 -0.96 -21.84
CA LEU A 16 20.52 -1.02 -20.38
C LEU A 16 21.51 -0.02 -19.78
N ARG A 17 21.29 0.32 -18.51
CA ARG A 17 22.22 1.05 -17.64
C ARG A 17 22.38 0.25 -16.36
N HIS A 18 23.63 -0.03 -15.99
CA HIS A 18 23.97 -0.91 -14.87
C HIS A 18 24.54 -0.17 -13.66
N GLY A 19 24.81 1.14 -13.79
CA GLY A 19 25.22 1.97 -12.66
C GLY A 19 24.15 1.98 -11.57
N PHE A 20 24.59 2.05 -10.31
CA PHE A 20 23.68 2.17 -9.19
C PHE A 20 22.82 3.44 -9.34
N CYS A 21 21.54 3.34 -9.01
CA CYS A 21 20.60 4.45 -8.99
C CYS A 21 19.58 4.25 -7.88
N HIS A 22 19.10 5.34 -7.31
CA HIS A 22 18.06 5.32 -6.29
C HIS A 22 16.91 6.28 -6.65
N ALA A 23 15.74 6.08 -6.06
CA ALA A 23 14.55 6.90 -6.35
C ALA A 23 14.78 8.40 -6.09
N ARG A 24 15.64 8.76 -5.13
CA ARG A 24 16.01 10.15 -4.82
C ARG A 24 16.73 10.87 -5.95
N ASP A 25 17.32 10.12 -6.89
CA ASP A 25 18.07 10.67 -8.03
C ASP A 25 17.14 11.20 -9.14
N LEU A 26 15.86 10.82 -9.12
CA LEU A 26 14.90 11.22 -10.14
C LEU A 26 14.63 12.72 -10.13
N LEU A 27 14.45 13.32 -8.95
CA LEU A 27 14.21 14.76 -8.82
C LEU A 27 15.37 15.60 -9.40
N PRO A 28 16.64 15.44 -8.96
CA PRO A 28 17.74 16.21 -9.53
C PRO A 28 17.96 15.91 -11.00
N THR A 29 17.71 14.69 -11.47
CA THR A 29 17.78 14.36 -12.90
C THR A 29 16.76 15.17 -13.71
N LEU A 30 15.50 15.26 -13.25
CA LEU A 30 14.48 16.02 -13.94
C LEU A 30 14.75 17.54 -13.90
N LEU A 31 15.26 18.05 -12.79
CA LEU A 31 15.67 19.45 -12.66
C LEU A 31 16.80 19.80 -13.64
N ASP A 32 17.82 18.94 -13.74
CA ASP A 32 18.96 19.09 -14.66
C ASP A 32 18.49 19.08 -16.13
N LEU A 33 17.69 18.08 -16.53
CA LEU A 33 17.14 17.99 -17.88
C LEU A 33 16.25 19.19 -18.26
N CYS A 34 15.50 19.73 -17.30
CA CYS A 34 14.67 20.92 -17.49
C CYS A 34 15.44 22.23 -17.33
N ARG A 35 16.70 22.19 -16.87
CA ARG A 35 17.52 23.35 -16.52
C ARG A 35 16.84 24.27 -15.50
N VAL A 36 16.29 23.66 -14.46
CA VAL A 36 15.58 24.34 -13.36
C VAL A 36 16.38 24.17 -12.08
N GLU A 37 16.70 25.30 -11.44
CA GLU A 37 17.26 25.29 -10.09
C GLU A 37 16.16 24.95 -9.05
N PRO A 38 16.42 24.07 -8.07
CA PRO A 38 15.44 23.74 -7.05
C PRO A 38 15.11 24.97 -6.19
N PRO A 39 13.82 25.33 -6.01
CA PRO A 39 13.44 26.45 -5.18
C PRO A 39 13.73 26.17 -3.70
N THR A 40 14.28 27.15 -2.98
CA THR A 40 14.52 27.04 -1.54
C THR A 40 13.24 27.21 -0.70
N VAL A 41 12.19 27.79 -1.29
CA VAL A 41 10.88 28.01 -0.65
C VAL A 41 9.76 27.81 -1.67
N VAL A 42 8.70 27.08 -1.29
CA VAL A 42 7.49 26.89 -2.09
C VAL A 42 6.28 27.20 -1.23
N ALA A 43 5.40 28.12 -1.68
CA ALA A 43 4.20 28.55 -0.95
C ALA A 43 4.46 28.95 0.53
N GLY A 44 5.62 29.56 0.81
CA GLY A 44 6.03 29.97 2.16
C GLY A 44 6.67 28.87 3.01
N VAL A 45 6.80 27.65 2.48
CA VAL A 45 7.43 26.51 3.17
C VAL A 45 8.89 26.37 2.71
N PRO A 46 9.88 26.47 3.61
CA PRO A 46 11.27 26.13 3.31
C PRO A 46 11.40 24.67 2.86
N GLN A 47 12.14 24.43 1.79
CA GLN A 47 12.32 23.09 1.23
C GLN A 47 13.56 22.41 1.83
N GLN A 48 13.50 21.10 2.00
CA GLN A 48 14.67 20.30 2.34
C GLN A 48 15.67 20.28 1.18
N PRO A 49 16.99 20.10 1.45
CA PRO A 49 17.98 19.94 0.40
C PRO A 49 17.66 18.74 -0.50
N VAL A 50 17.96 18.86 -1.79
CA VAL A 50 17.92 17.71 -2.70
C VAL A 50 19.12 16.82 -2.39
N THR A 51 18.87 15.59 -1.93
CA THR A 51 19.91 14.65 -1.47
C THR A 51 20.32 13.59 -2.51
N GLY A 52 19.67 13.59 -3.68
CA GLY A 52 20.04 12.72 -4.80
C GLY A 52 21.06 13.34 -5.74
N GLN A 53 21.53 12.53 -6.69
CA GLN A 53 22.47 12.92 -7.73
C GLN A 53 21.79 12.84 -9.10
N SER A 54 22.02 13.83 -9.98
CA SER A 54 21.50 13.74 -11.35
C SER A 54 22.14 12.58 -12.10
N LEU A 55 21.32 11.76 -12.75
CA LEU A 55 21.72 10.67 -13.62
C LEU A 55 21.63 11.05 -15.10
N ALA A 56 21.41 12.33 -15.43
CA ALA A 56 21.22 12.80 -16.79
C ALA A 56 22.39 12.40 -17.73
N ALA A 57 23.62 12.41 -17.21
CA ALA A 57 24.81 11.97 -17.95
C ALA A 57 24.68 10.52 -18.45
N THR A 58 24.09 9.63 -17.65
CA THR A 58 23.88 8.22 -18.01
C THR A 58 22.92 8.05 -19.18
N LEU A 59 22.06 9.04 -19.46
CA LEU A 59 21.12 8.97 -20.58
C LEU A 59 21.85 9.09 -21.93
N ALA A 60 22.92 9.89 -21.97
CA ALA A 60 23.73 10.12 -23.16
C ALA A 60 24.90 9.13 -23.27
N ASP A 61 25.54 8.80 -22.16
CA ASP A 61 26.70 7.92 -22.10
C ASP A 61 26.43 6.72 -21.16
N PRO A 62 26.36 5.48 -21.66
CA PRO A 62 26.17 4.30 -20.82
C PRO A 62 27.35 4.02 -19.88
N ALA A 63 28.53 4.60 -20.12
CA ALA A 63 29.71 4.46 -19.27
C ALA A 63 29.82 5.57 -18.21
N ALA A 64 28.97 6.59 -18.26
CA ALA A 64 28.94 7.61 -17.21
C ALA A 64 28.63 6.96 -15.86
N PRO A 65 29.28 7.42 -14.77
CA PRO A 65 29.02 6.89 -13.44
C PRO A 65 27.54 7.10 -13.10
N GLY A 66 26.95 6.09 -12.44
CA GLY A 66 25.66 6.24 -11.78
C GLY A 66 25.78 7.07 -10.51
N HIS A 67 24.88 6.81 -9.58
CA HIS A 67 24.93 7.39 -8.24
C HIS A 67 26.23 6.96 -7.53
N THR A 68 26.96 7.92 -6.95
CA THR A 68 28.24 7.66 -6.26
C THR A 68 28.20 7.93 -4.76
N GLU A 69 27.24 8.75 -4.31
CA GLU A 69 27.11 9.12 -2.89
C GLU A 69 26.62 7.94 -2.02
N PRO A 70 26.83 8.00 -0.69
CA PRO A 70 26.28 6.99 0.22
C PRO A 70 24.76 6.97 0.20
N GLN A 71 24.16 5.79 0.03
CA GLN A 71 22.71 5.59 0.13
C GLN A 71 22.39 4.75 1.37
N VAL A 72 21.69 5.35 2.34
CA VAL A 72 21.20 4.65 3.53
C VAL A 72 19.81 4.09 3.33
N PHE A 73 19.54 2.98 4.00
CA PHE A 73 18.26 2.29 4.07
C PHE A 73 17.97 2.00 5.54
N GLU A 74 16.73 2.27 5.94
CA GLU A 74 16.17 1.84 7.21
C GLU A 74 14.68 1.58 7.02
N MET A 75 14.20 0.44 7.50
CA MET A 75 12.78 0.14 7.56
C MET A 75 12.52 -0.88 8.67
N PHE A 76 11.68 -0.52 9.65
CA PHE A 76 11.33 -1.38 10.79
C PHE A 76 12.54 -1.94 11.55
N GLY A 77 13.61 -1.14 11.66
CA GLY A 77 14.84 -1.50 12.36
C GLY A 77 15.88 -2.22 11.49
N HIS A 78 15.50 -2.76 10.31
CA HIS A 78 16.46 -3.29 9.36
C HIS A 78 17.30 -2.15 8.78
N ARG A 79 18.62 -2.35 8.67
CA ARG A 79 19.56 -1.30 8.24
C ARG A 79 20.33 -1.73 7.01
N GLY A 80 20.65 -0.76 6.16
CA GLY A 80 21.54 -0.99 5.03
C GLY A 80 22.23 0.29 4.60
N ILE A 81 23.43 0.16 4.05
CA ILE A 81 24.13 1.24 3.35
C ILE A 81 24.76 0.70 2.08
N TRP A 82 24.62 1.44 1.00
CA TRP A 82 25.42 1.28 -0.20
C TRP A 82 26.37 2.45 -0.36
N HIS A 83 27.63 2.18 -0.72
CA HIS A 83 28.60 3.20 -1.09
C HIS A 83 29.70 2.59 -1.98
N ALA A 84 29.94 3.19 -3.15
CA ALA A 84 31.02 2.82 -4.07
C ALA A 84 31.10 1.30 -4.38
N GLY A 85 29.95 0.69 -4.71
CA GLY A 85 29.85 -0.72 -5.08
C GLY A 85 29.76 -1.71 -3.90
N TRP A 86 30.02 -1.23 -2.68
CA TRP A 86 29.88 -2.01 -1.45
C TRP A 86 28.54 -1.80 -0.80
N LYS A 87 27.99 -2.86 -0.21
CA LYS A 87 26.77 -2.80 0.58
C LYS A 87 26.97 -3.51 1.91
N ALA A 88 26.62 -2.84 3.00
CA ALA A 88 26.53 -3.46 4.31
C ALA A 88 25.07 -3.48 4.75
N VAL A 89 24.62 -4.59 5.34
CA VAL A 89 23.24 -4.77 5.81
C VAL A 89 23.21 -5.38 7.21
N ALA A 90 22.16 -5.07 7.95
CA ALA A 90 21.86 -5.70 9.23
C ALA A 90 20.37 -6.04 9.28
N TRP A 91 20.07 -7.33 9.40
CA TRP A 91 18.74 -7.78 9.76
C TRP A 91 18.52 -7.59 11.25
N HIS A 92 17.37 -7.04 11.62
CA HIS A 92 17.02 -6.75 13.01
C HIS A 92 15.85 -7.62 13.45
N GLN A 93 15.97 -8.24 14.62
CA GLN A 93 14.85 -8.89 15.28
C GLN A 93 14.16 -7.89 16.20
N SER A 94 12.91 -7.52 15.89
CA SER A 94 12.16 -6.59 16.74
C SER A 94 12.10 -7.03 18.21
N GLY A 95 12.26 -6.07 19.12
CA GLY A 95 12.32 -6.23 20.56
C GLY A 95 13.72 -6.55 21.11
N THR A 96 14.74 -6.64 20.25
CA THR A 96 16.13 -6.88 20.66
C THR A 96 16.96 -5.59 20.62
N PRO A 97 18.09 -5.49 21.35
CA PRO A 97 18.98 -4.33 21.22
C PRO A 97 19.63 -4.27 19.82
N PHE A 98 19.59 -3.11 19.16
CA PHE A 98 20.21 -2.90 17.84
C PHE A 98 21.71 -3.21 17.79
N ASP A 99 22.42 -3.09 18.92
CA ASP A 99 23.86 -3.40 18.99
C ASP A 99 24.14 -4.91 18.91
N ALA A 100 23.11 -5.75 19.08
CA ALA A 100 23.21 -7.20 18.94
C ALA A 100 23.06 -7.67 17.48
N ASP A 101 22.64 -6.80 16.56
CA ASP A 101 22.44 -7.18 15.16
C ASP A 101 23.78 -7.54 14.49
N ARG A 102 23.78 -8.65 13.75
CA ARG A 102 24.90 -9.02 12.91
C ARG A 102 24.86 -8.21 11.62
N TRP A 103 25.97 -7.54 11.33
CA TRP A 103 26.18 -6.92 10.03
C TRP A 103 26.86 -7.88 9.07
N GLU A 104 26.44 -7.83 7.81
CA GLU A 104 27.01 -8.56 6.68
C GLU A 104 27.53 -7.55 5.65
N LEU A 105 28.50 -7.96 4.84
CA LEU A 105 29.16 -7.10 3.85
C LEU A 105 29.22 -7.77 2.48
N TYR A 106 28.84 -7.04 1.44
CA TYR A 106 28.78 -7.52 0.06
C TYR A 106 29.42 -6.53 -0.92
N HIS A 107 29.96 -7.03 -2.03
CA HIS A 107 30.41 -6.23 -3.17
C HIS A 107 29.47 -6.46 -4.36
N LEU A 108 28.53 -5.54 -4.59
CA LEU A 108 27.39 -5.78 -5.50
C LEU A 108 27.78 -5.91 -6.98
N GLU A 109 28.89 -5.32 -7.41
CA GLU A 109 29.39 -5.51 -8.78
C GLU A 109 29.83 -6.95 -9.08
N ARG A 110 30.17 -7.71 -8.03
CA ARG A 110 30.60 -9.12 -8.15
C ARG A 110 29.53 -10.09 -7.67
N ASP A 111 28.70 -9.64 -6.73
CA ASP A 111 27.65 -10.41 -6.10
C ASP A 111 26.39 -9.56 -5.89
N PHE A 112 25.70 -9.28 -7.00
CA PHE A 112 24.46 -8.52 -7.01
C PHE A 112 23.37 -9.13 -6.10
N ALA A 113 23.40 -10.45 -5.90
CA ALA A 113 22.41 -11.20 -5.16
C ALA A 113 22.76 -11.39 -3.66
N GLU A 114 23.88 -10.82 -3.20
CA GLU A 114 24.25 -10.80 -1.77
C GLU A 114 24.38 -12.22 -1.17
N ASN A 115 25.02 -13.14 -1.90
CA ASN A 115 25.16 -14.53 -1.47
C ASN A 115 26.42 -14.81 -0.61
N HIS A 116 27.45 -13.98 -0.73
CA HIS A 116 28.75 -14.21 -0.09
C HIS A 116 29.09 -13.09 0.88
N ASP A 117 28.84 -13.32 2.16
CA ASP A 117 29.21 -12.38 3.22
C ASP A 117 30.74 -12.28 3.36
N LEU A 118 31.24 -11.05 3.19
CA LEU A 118 32.65 -10.69 3.28
C LEU A 118 33.01 -10.04 4.62
N ALA A 119 32.09 -9.94 5.59
CA ALA A 119 32.31 -9.25 6.86
C ALA A 119 33.56 -9.75 7.62
N ALA A 120 33.79 -11.07 7.64
CA ALA A 120 34.95 -11.66 8.28
C ALA A 120 36.26 -11.44 7.50
N ALA A 121 36.18 -11.32 6.17
CA ALA A 121 37.33 -11.13 5.30
C ALA A 121 37.75 -9.66 5.18
N GLU A 122 36.81 -8.73 5.32
CA GLU A 122 36.98 -7.28 5.13
C GLU A 122 36.41 -6.48 6.34
N PRO A 123 36.84 -6.79 7.59
CA PRO A 123 36.23 -6.22 8.79
C PRO A 123 36.43 -4.71 8.90
N GLU A 124 37.58 -4.18 8.44
CA GLU A 124 37.85 -2.74 8.43
C GLU A 124 36.87 -1.99 7.53
N ARG A 125 36.55 -2.56 6.36
CA ARG A 125 35.58 -1.97 5.42
C ARG A 125 34.18 -2.01 6.00
N LEU A 126 33.82 -3.10 6.67
CA LEU A 126 32.53 -3.18 7.35
C LEU A 126 32.39 -2.10 8.42
N GLU A 127 33.39 -1.91 9.28
CA GLU A 127 33.35 -0.86 10.30
C GLU A 127 33.29 0.55 9.70
N GLN A 128 33.99 0.80 8.59
CA GLN A 128 33.87 2.07 7.85
C GLN A 128 32.45 2.32 7.35
N LEU A 129 31.80 1.30 6.78
CA LEU A 129 30.41 1.43 6.30
C LEU A 129 29.40 1.56 7.45
N LYS A 130 29.62 0.87 8.58
CA LYS A 130 28.78 1.05 9.78
C LYS A 130 28.87 2.48 10.33
N ALA A 131 30.09 3.01 10.45
CA ALA A 131 30.30 4.39 10.90
C ALA A 131 29.67 5.40 9.93
N LEU A 132 29.82 5.15 8.62
CA LEU A 132 29.17 5.95 7.58
C LEU A 132 27.64 5.91 7.70
N TRP A 133 27.06 4.73 7.90
CA TRP A 133 25.61 4.57 8.06
C TRP A 133 25.08 5.42 9.22
N TRP A 134 25.73 5.41 10.39
CA TRP A 134 25.29 6.23 11.53
C TRP A 134 25.32 7.73 11.25
N ARG A 135 26.38 8.21 10.59
CA ARG A 135 26.51 9.63 10.20
C ARG A 135 25.41 10.04 9.22
N GLU A 136 25.19 9.22 8.20
CA GLU A 136 24.16 9.49 7.19
C GLU A 136 22.75 9.33 7.78
N ALA A 137 22.54 8.41 8.71
CA ALA A 137 21.26 8.24 9.41
C ALA A 137 20.88 9.49 10.23
N GLU A 138 21.84 10.10 10.93
CA GLU A 138 21.63 11.38 11.61
C GLU A 138 21.32 12.51 10.63
N ALA A 139 22.12 12.65 9.57
CA ALA A 139 21.94 13.68 8.56
C ALA A 139 20.59 13.59 7.82
N ASN A 140 20.06 12.37 7.66
CA ASN A 140 18.80 12.10 6.96
C ASN A 140 17.61 11.87 7.90
N GLN A 141 17.74 12.23 9.20
CA GLN A 141 16.66 12.14 10.19
C GLN A 141 16.04 10.74 10.34
N VAL A 142 16.86 9.70 10.18
CA VAL A 142 16.46 8.29 10.40
C VAL A 142 16.30 7.98 11.89
N LEU A 143 16.99 8.74 12.74
CA LEU A 143 17.01 8.52 14.18
C LEU A 143 15.87 9.27 14.90
N PRO A 144 15.32 8.72 16.00
CA PRO A 144 15.66 7.44 16.62
C PRO A 144 15.14 6.23 15.83
N LEU A 145 15.83 5.09 15.96
CA LEU A 145 15.36 3.83 15.40
C LEU A 145 14.10 3.34 16.12
N ASP A 146 13.14 2.88 15.34
CA ASP A 146 11.84 2.41 15.82
C ASP A 146 11.45 1.12 15.08
N ASP A 147 11.64 0.00 15.77
CA ASP A 147 11.32 -1.35 15.30
C ASP A 147 9.87 -1.77 15.57
N ARG A 148 9.05 -0.88 16.16
CA ARG A 148 7.67 -1.20 16.52
C ARG A 148 6.78 -1.29 15.27
N PHE A 149 6.69 -2.48 14.68
CA PHE A 149 5.77 -2.70 13.54
C PHE A 149 4.31 -2.49 13.97
N GLY A 150 3.74 -3.41 14.75
CA GLY A 150 2.30 -3.39 15.08
C GLY A 150 1.81 -2.10 15.74
N ALA A 151 2.56 -1.56 16.72
CA ALA A 151 2.15 -0.34 17.41
C ALA A 151 2.15 0.89 16.48
N ARG A 152 3.13 1.01 15.57
CA ARG A 152 3.18 2.11 14.59
C ARG A 152 2.01 2.05 13.60
N PHE A 153 1.61 0.84 13.20
CA PHE A 153 0.39 0.68 12.39
C PHE A 153 -0.88 1.05 13.17
N ALA A 154 -0.96 0.69 14.45
CA ALA A 154 -2.08 1.09 15.30
C ALA A 154 -2.16 2.61 15.51
N GLU A 155 -1.02 3.28 15.72
CA GLU A 155 -0.91 4.74 15.81
C GLU A 155 -1.35 5.42 14.50
N ASN A 156 -0.87 4.91 13.35
CA ASN A 156 -1.32 5.40 12.04
C ASN A 156 -2.83 5.17 11.84
N ALA A 157 -3.37 4.05 12.31
CA ALA A 157 -4.79 3.75 12.21
C ALA A 157 -5.68 4.72 12.99
N GLN A 158 -5.16 5.35 14.05
CA GLN A 158 -5.87 6.36 14.82
C GLN A 158 -5.93 7.73 14.13
N ARG A 159 -5.18 7.95 13.05
CA ARG A 159 -5.23 9.20 12.29
C ARG A 159 -6.60 9.34 11.64
N ALA A 160 -7.44 10.19 12.23
CA ALA A 160 -8.83 10.35 11.83
C ALA A 160 -8.95 11.07 10.48
N GLN A 161 -9.83 10.55 9.60
CA GLN A 161 -10.26 11.25 8.37
C GLN A 161 -11.32 12.33 8.63
N GLY A 162 -11.35 12.88 9.85
CA GLY A 162 -12.38 13.80 10.31
C GLY A 162 -13.76 13.13 10.52
N GLU A 163 -14.82 13.94 10.56
CA GLU A 163 -16.19 13.50 10.85
C GLU A 163 -16.97 13.04 9.60
N ARG A 164 -16.32 12.96 8.44
CA ARG A 164 -17.01 12.64 7.18
C ARG A 164 -17.47 11.19 7.17
N THR A 165 -18.79 11.00 7.12
CA THR A 165 -19.44 9.68 7.07
C THR A 165 -20.06 9.34 5.72
N ARG A 166 -20.05 10.27 4.76
CA ARG A 166 -20.62 10.07 3.42
C ARG A 166 -19.64 10.47 2.33
N PHE A 167 -19.37 9.54 1.43
CA PHE A 167 -18.51 9.73 0.26
C PHE A 167 -19.31 9.39 -0.99
N VAL A 168 -19.18 10.22 -2.02
CA VAL A 168 -19.83 10.00 -3.32
C VAL A 168 -18.74 10.07 -4.37
N PHE A 169 -18.56 8.97 -5.09
CA PHE A 169 -17.57 8.83 -6.14
C PHE A 169 -18.27 8.69 -7.49
N HIS A 170 -17.83 9.44 -8.49
CA HIS A 170 -18.39 9.42 -9.84
C HIS A 170 -17.49 8.62 -10.78
N ALA A 171 -18.07 8.11 -11.87
CA ALA A 171 -17.28 7.51 -12.94
C ALA A 171 -16.27 8.52 -13.51
N GLY A 172 -15.07 8.04 -13.84
CA GLY A 172 -13.97 8.87 -14.36
C GLY A 172 -13.09 9.50 -13.29
N MET A 173 -13.37 9.32 -11.99
CA MET A 173 -12.46 9.75 -10.93
C MET A 173 -11.10 9.04 -11.02
N GLY A 174 -10.06 9.77 -10.64
CA GLY A 174 -8.70 9.25 -10.52
C GLY A 174 -8.58 8.22 -9.39
N HIS A 175 -7.41 7.59 -9.30
CA HIS A 175 -7.09 6.68 -8.21
C HIS A 175 -7.02 7.45 -6.88
N LEU A 176 -7.63 6.92 -5.81
CA LEU A 176 -7.56 7.51 -4.47
C LEU A 176 -6.58 6.75 -3.58
N PRO A 177 -5.52 7.39 -3.06
CA PRO A 177 -4.67 6.77 -2.04
C PRO A 177 -5.47 6.33 -0.82
N SER A 178 -5.09 5.22 -0.19
CA SER A 178 -5.78 4.67 0.99
C SER A 178 -5.98 5.68 2.11
N ASP A 179 -5.02 6.57 2.32
CA ASP A 179 -5.05 7.57 3.40
C ASP A 179 -6.19 8.59 3.28
N VAL A 180 -6.76 8.75 2.09
CA VAL A 180 -7.88 9.67 1.82
C VAL A 180 -9.15 8.95 1.34
N ALA A 181 -9.11 7.62 1.20
CA ALA A 181 -10.24 6.77 0.87
C ALA A 181 -11.07 6.46 2.13
N PRO A 182 -12.39 6.16 2.02
CA PRO A 182 -13.25 5.96 3.18
C PRO A 182 -12.73 4.86 4.12
N ASP A 183 -12.59 5.18 5.40
CA ASP A 183 -12.11 4.23 6.40
C ASP A 183 -13.23 3.30 6.92
N LEU A 184 -13.26 2.08 6.39
CA LEU A 184 -14.23 1.04 6.76
C LEU A 184 -13.88 0.26 8.04
N ARG A 185 -12.74 0.54 8.68
CA ARG A 185 -12.29 -0.21 9.86
C ARG A 185 -13.26 -0.01 11.03
N SER A 186 -13.67 -1.12 11.64
CA SER A 186 -14.50 -1.17 12.87
C SER A 186 -15.76 -0.30 12.86
N ARG A 187 -16.49 -0.33 11.76
CA ARG A 187 -17.82 0.29 11.66
C ARG A 187 -18.70 -0.50 10.71
N GLY A 188 -20.01 -0.34 10.89
CA GLY A 188 -20.96 -0.68 9.83
C GLY A 188 -20.76 0.26 8.65
N TYR A 189 -21.02 -0.22 7.44
CA TYR A 189 -20.93 0.59 6.24
C TYR A 189 -21.84 0.08 5.14
N ALA A 190 -22.18 0.96 4.21
CA ALA A 190 -22.91 0.64 2.99
C ALA A 190 -22.16 1.14 1.77
N LEU A 191 -22.08 0.31 0.75
CA LEU A 191 -21.62 0.64 -0.59
C LEU A 191 -22.86 0.61 -1.49
N GLU A 192 -23.22 1.69 -2.16
CA GLU A 192 -24.35 1.75 -3.11
C GLU A 192 -23.88 2.29 -4.46
N ALA A 193 -23.95 1.47 -5.50
CA ALA A 193 -23.70 1.87 -6.87
C ALA A 193 -25.01 2.14 -7.62
N ARG A 194 -25.08 3.26 -8.32
CA ARG A 194 -26.18 3.60 -9.24
C ARG A 194 -25.72 3.38 -10.66
N VAL A 195 -26.34 2.41 -11.34
CA VAL A 195 -25.89 1.94 -12.65
C VAL A 195 -27.05 1.84 -13.65
N LEU A 196 -26.70 1.89 -14.93
CA LEU A 196 -27.55 1.44 -16.03
C LEU A 196 -26.94 0.15 -16.59
N ILE A 197 -27.69 -0.93 -16.48
CA ILE A 197 -27.36 -2.25 -17.04
C ILE A 197 -27.95 -2.34 -18.45
N PRO A 198 -27.16 -2.62 -19.50
CA PRO A 198 -27.69 -2.77 -20.86
C PRO A 198 -28.45 -4.10 -21.01
N GLU A 199 -29.20 -4.26 -22.09
CA GLU A 199 -30.03 -5.47 -22.35
C GLU A 199 -29.22 -6.77 -22.36
N GLY A 200 -27.94 -6.72 -22.73
CA GLY A 200 -27.02 -7.87 -22.72
C GLY A 200 -26.40 -8.20 -21.36
N GLY A 201 -26.76 -7.47 -20.28
CA GLY A 201 -26.10 -7.57 -18.98
C GLY A 201 -24.81 -6.73 -18.89
N ALA A 202 -24.22 -6.68 -17.71
CA ALA A 202 -22.95 -5.99 -17.49
C ALA A 202 -22.01 -6.84 -16.62
N GLU A 203 -20.73 -6.60 -16.83
CA GLU A 203 -19.61 -7.20 -16.12
C GLU A 203 -18.73 -6.08 -15.58
N GLY A 204 -17.96 -6.37 -14.54
CA GLY A 204 -16.89 -5.49 -14.08
C GLY A 204 -17.12 -4.86 -12.72
N VAL A 205 -16.06 -4.20 -12.25
CA VAL A 205 -15.95 -3.61 -10.91
C VAL A 205 -16.76 -2.33 -10.80
N LEU A 206 -17.55 -2.20 -9.74
CA LEU A 206 -18.22 -0.94 -9.40
C LEU A 206 -17.29 -0.08 -8.51
N LEU A 207 -16.69 -0.71 -7.51
CA LEU A 207 -15.72 -0.11 -6.60
C LEU A 207 -14.75 -1.20 -6.11
N ALA A 208 -13.46 -0.88 -6.05
CA ALA A 208 -12.45 -1.71 -5.42
C ALA A 208 -11.54 -0.84 -4.55
N HIS A 209 -11.24 -1.29 -3.34
CA HIS A 209 -10.20 -0.70 -2.51
C HIS A 209 -9.25 -1.80 -2.08
N GLY A 210 -8.09 -1.83 -2.72
CA GLY A 210 -6.96 -2.62 -2.31
C GLY A 210 -6.33 -3.41 -3.44
N ASP A 211 -5.80 -4.58 -3.10
CA ASP A 211 -5.11 -5.46 -4.04
C ASP A 211 -5.28 -6.94 -3.64
N ALA A 212 -4.58 -7.83 -4.35
CA ALA A 212 -4.63 -9.28 -4.12
C ALA A 212 -4.18 -9.71 -2.71
N THR A 213 -3.52 -8.84 -1.93
CA THR A 213 -3.09 -9.15 -0.56
C THR A 213 -4.14 -8.78 0.48
N SER A 214 -4.88 -7.69 0.25
CA SER A 214 -5.90 -7.18 1.17
C SER A 214 -6.73 -6.10 0.50
N GLY A 215 -8.04 -6.11 0.74
CA GLY A 215 -8.96 -5.14 0.18
C GLY A 215 -10.41 -5.62 0.11
N TYR A 216 -11.28 -4.82 -0.49
CA TYR A 216 -12.65 -5.22 -0.81
C TYR A 216 -13.06 -4.76 -2.20
N SER A 217 -13.93 -5.52 -2.85
CA SER A 217 -14.46 -5.17 -4.16
C SER A 217 -15.95 -5.50 -4.27
N LEU A 218 -16.71 -4.57 -4.85
CA LEU A 218 -18.10 -4.76 -5.28
C LEU A 218 -18.14 -4.73 -6.80
N TYR A 219 -18.62 -5.80 -7.43
CA TYR A 219 -18.55 -5.99 -8.88
C TYR A 219 -19.72 -6.81 -9.42
N LEU A 220 -19.92 -6.78 -10.74
CA LEU A 220 -20.78 -7.73 -11.45
C LEU A 220 -19.94 -8.80 -12.11
N GLN A 221 -20.33 -10.06 -11.95
CA GLN A 221 -19.73 -11.18 -12.65
C GLN A 221 -20.76 -12.26 -13.02
N ASP A 222 -20.73 -12.67 -14.29
CA ASP A 222 -21.68 -13.60 -14.91
C ASP A 222 -23.14 -13.22 -14.63
N GLY A 223 -23.43 -11.91 -14.69
CA GLY A 223 -24.76 -11.35 -14.42
C GLY A 223 -25.17 -11.30 -12.94
N HIS A 224 -24.32 -11.64 -11.97
CA HIS A 224 -24.62 -11.53 -10.54
C HIS A 224 -23.84 -10.40 -9.87
N LEU A 225 -24.43 -9.80 -8.84
CA LEU A 225 -23.73 -8.86 -7.97
C LEU A 225 -22.87 -9.66 -6.99
N VAL A 226 -21.60 -9.30 -6.86
CA VAL A 226 -20.63 -9.97 -6.01
C VAL A 226 -19.91 -8.95 -5.15
N HIS A 227 -19.74 -9.27 -3.87
CA HIS A 227 -18.83 -8.58 -2.99
C HIS A 227 -17.77 -9.56 -2.48
N ASP A 228 -16.51 -9.17 -2.58
CA ASP A 228 -15.40 -9.91 -2.00
C ASP A 228 -14.70 -9.06 -0.95
N LEU A 229 -14.46 -9.65 0.22
CA LEU A 229 -13.62 -9.10 1.27
C LEU A 229 -12.37 -9.97 1.41
N ASN A 230 -11.23 -9.43 0.98
CA ASN A 230 -9.92 -10.07 1.06
C ASN A 230 -9.16 -9.51 2.26
N VAL A 231 -8.81 -10.36 3.23
CA VAL A 231 -7.97 -9.98 4.38
C VAL A 231 -6.78 -10.92 4.46
N GLY A 232 -5.61 -10.43 4.05
CA GLY A 232 -4.37 -11.22 4.08
C GLY A 232 -4.39 -12.42 3.12
N GLY A 233 -5.08 -12.31 1.98
CA GLY A 233 -5.28 -13.40 1.02
C GLY A 233 -6.43 -14.36 1.36
N VAL A 234 -7.14 -14.14 2.47
CA VAL A 234 -8.34 -14.91 2.82
C VAL A 234 -9.56 -14.17 2.30
N HIS A 235 -10.31 -14.81 1.39
CA HIS A 235 -11.47 -14.22 0.73
C HIS A 235 -12.79 -14.63 1.41
N GLN A 236 -13.67 -13.65 1.61
CA GLN A 236 -15.07 -13.85 1.97
C GLN A 236 -15.95 -13.29 0.86
N ILE A 237 -16.37 -14.17 -0.04
CA ILE A 237 -17.19 -13.83 -1.21
C ILE A 237 -18.67 -14.02 -0.86
N LEU A 238 -19.46 -12.98 -1.12
CA LEU A 238 -20.91 -13.02 -1.12
C LEU A 238 -21.39 -12.73 -2.55
N ARG A 239 -22.27 -13.59 -3.08
CA ARG A 239 -22.82 -13.48 -4.43
C ARG A 239 -24.34 -13.47 -4.36
N SER A 240 -24.99 -12.61 -5.14
CA SER A 240 -26.44 -12.55 -5.21
C SER A 240 -27.03 -13.88 -5.70
N GLU A 241 -28.16 -14.31 -5.16
CA GLU A 241 -28.84 -15.54 -5.57
C GLU A 241 -29.54 -15.39 -6.93
N ARG A 242 -29.93 -14.14 -7.26
CA ARG A 242 -30.54 -13.78 -8.54
C ARG A 242 -29.61 -12.91 -9.38
N ALA A 243 -29.80 -12.99 -10.70
CA ALA A 243 -29.11 -12.14 -11.64
C ALA A 243 -29.60 -10.67 -11.55
N VAL A 244 -28.72 -9.74 -11.90
CA VAL A 244 -29.04 -8.32 -12.06
C VAL A 244 -29.70 -8.12 -13.43
N THR A 245 -30.93 -7.59 -13.42
CA THR A 245 -31.69 -7.38 -14.66
C THR A 245 -31.35 -6.04 -15.33
N PRO A 246 -31.53 -5.93 -16.67
CA PRO A 246 -31.33 -4.69 -17.41
C PRO A 246 -32.10 -3.49 -16.85
N GLY A 247 -31.62 -2.29 -17.18
CA GLY A 247 -32.21 -1.01 -16.79
C GLY A 247 -31.46 -0.31 -15.65
N HIS A 248 -32.10 0.74 -15.10
CA HIS A 248 -31.56 1.47 -13.96
C HIS A 248 -31.65 0.61 -12.70
N ARG A 249 -30.51 0.43 -12.02
CA ARG A 249 -30.41 -0.38 -10.79
C ARG A 249 -29.65 0.35 -9.70
N ARG A 250 -30.06 0.11 -8.47
CA ARG A 250 -29.23 0.34 -7.27
C ARG A 250 -28.64 -0.99 -6.83
N LEU A 251 -27.32 -1.10 -6.83
CA LEU A 251 -26.61 -2.31 -6.42
C LEU A 251 -25.84 -1.99 -5.16
N ALA A 252 -26.12 -2.70 -4.07
CA ALA A 252 -25.54 -2.35 -2.79
C ALA A 252 -25.01 -3.54 -2.00
N PHE A 253 -23.98 -3.24 -1.21
CA PHE A 253 -23.46 -4.10 -0.15
C PHE A 253 -23.63 -3.38 1.18
N ARG A 254 -23.99 -4.11 2.24
CA ARG A 254 -24.09 -3.59 3.60
C ARG A 254 -23.38 -4.50 4.57
N MET A 255 -22.47 -3.91 5.35
CA MET A 255 -21.83 -4.52 6.51
C MET A 255 -22.49 -4.00 7.79
N ARG A 256 -23.03 -4.91 8.59
CA ARG A 256 -23.57 -4.60 9.92
C ARG A 256 -22.70 -5.25 10.99
N LEU A 257 -22.33 -4.47 11.99
CA LEU A 257 -21.56 -4.95 13.15
C LEU A 257 -22.50 -5.14 14.34
N GLY A 258 -22.31 -6.24 15.06
CA GLY A 258 -22.90 -6.42 16.38
C GLY A 258 -22.28 -5.47 17.42
N PRO A 259 -22.81 -5.45 18.65
CA PRO A 259 -22.20 -4.70 19.75
C PRO A 259 -20.78 -5.20 20.01
N MET A 260 -19.94 -4.30 20.53
CA MET A 260 -18.58 -4.61 20.97
C MET A 260 -18.60 -5.63 22.12
N THR A 261 -17.76 -6.64 22.01
CA THR A 261 -17.51 -7.65 23.03
C THR A 261 -16.01 -7.84 23.21
N LEU A 262 -15.61 -8.51 24.29
CA LEU A 262 -14.23 -8.92 24.48
C LEU A 262 -13.99 -10.24 23.77
N SER A 263 -12.92 -10.32 22.99
CA SER A 263 -12.43 -11.56 22.41
C SER A 263 -12.14 -12.60 23.50
N PRO A 264 -12.06 -13.90 23.14
CA PRO A 264 -11.35 -14.87 23.95
C PRO A 264 -9.93 -14.36 24.28
N ALA A 265 -9.38 -14.81 25.40
CA ALA A 265 -8.02 -14.47 25.78
C ALA A 265 -7.04 -15.05 24.75
N MET A 266 -6.23 -14.17 24.15
CA MET A 266 -5.17 -14.56 23.23
C MET A 266 -3.87 -14.77 24.04
N PRO A 267 -3.09 -15.84 23.79
CA PRO A 267 -1.80 -16.04 24.44
C PRO A 267 -0.91 -14.80 24.27
N GLY A 268 -0.41 -14.26 25.39
CA GLY A 268 0.44 -13.07 25.43
C GLY A 268 -0.25 -11.71 25.27
N HIS A 269 -1.56 -11.66 24.99
CA HIS A 269 -2.19 -10.43 24.47
C HIS A 269 -3.53 -10.04 25.12
N GLY A 270 -3.98 -10.80 26.13
CA GLY A 270 -5.19 -10.48 26.88
C GLY A 270 -6.45 -10.60 26.02
N ARG A 271 -7.48 -9.80 26.33
CA ARG A 271 -8.71 -9.73 25.55
C ARG A 271 -8.78 -8.39 24.84
N ILE A 272 -9.24 -8.39 23.60
CA ILE A 272 -9.37 -7.19 22.78
C ILE A 272 -10.85 -6.94 22.48
N ALA A 273 -11.24 -5.67 22.41
CA ALA A 273 -12.59 -5.31 22.01
C ALA A 273 -12.77 -5.59 20.51
N VAL A 274 -13.72 -6.46 20.16
CA VAL A 274 -14.09 -6.81 18.77
C VAL A 274 -15.62 -6.79 18.62
N PRO A 275 -16.17 -6.57 17.41
CA PRO A 275 -17.60 -6.74 17.18
C PRO A 275 -18.03 -8.18 17.46
N SER A 276 -19.14 -8.37 18.18
CA SER A 276 -19.68 -9.71 18.49
C SER A 276 -20.16 -10.47 17.24
N SER A 277 -20.49 -9.76 16.18
CA SER A 277 -20.84 -10.33 14.89
C SER A 277 -20.56 -9.32 13.76
N ARG A 278 -20.47 -9.85 12.55
CA ARG A 278 -20.44 -9.10 11.29
C ARG A 278 -21.38 -9.81 10.33
N GLN A 279 -22.37 -9.09 9.81
CA GLN A 279 -23.28 -9.60 8.79
C GLN A 279 -23.13 -8.78 7.52
N ALA A 280 -22.91 -9.51 6.43
CA ALA A 280 -22.87 -8.99 5.07
C ALA A 280 -24.22 -9.24 4.39
N SER A 281 -24.66 -8.30 3.57
CA SER A 281 -25.83 -8.47 2.71
C SER A 281 -25.66 -7.74 1.38
N LEU A 282 -26.18 -8.34 0.32
CA LEU A 282 -26.27 -7.76 -1.01
C LEU A 282 -27.71 -7.37 -1.32
N TRP A 283 -27.86 -6.25 -2.00
CA TRP A 283 -29.15 -5.66 -2.33
C TRP A 283 -29.19 -5.26 -3.79
N ILE A 284 -30.30 -5.58 -4.45
CA ILE A 284 -30.64 -5.08 -5.79
C ILE A 284 -31.94 -4.31 -5.64
N ASP A 285 -31.86 -3.01 -5.90
CA ASP A 285 -32.88 -2.02 -5.60
C ASP A 285 -33.23 -2.05 -4.10
N ASP A 286 -34.44 -2.47 -3.74
CA ASP A 286 -34.91 -2.52 -2.35
C ASP A 286 -35.00 -3.95 -1.78
N ALA A 287 -34.55 -4.95 -2.54
CA ALA A 287 -34.61 -6.35 -2.14
C ALA A 287 -33.23 -6.89 -1.74
N CYS A 288 -33.16 -7.54 -0.57
CA CYS A 288 -32.02 -8.35 -0.17
C CYS A 288 -31.96 -9.60 -1.06
N VAL A 289 -30.80 -9.86 -1.66
CA VAL A 289 -30.60 -10.94 -2.64
C VAL A 289 -29.54 -11.94 -2.24
N ALA A 290 -28.84 -11.68 -1.14
CA ALA A 290 -27.97 -12.63 -0.45
C ALA A 290 -27.60 -12.01 0.91
N GLU A 291 -27.47 -12.83 1.94
CA GLU A 291 -26.98 -12.42 3.25
C GLU A 291 -26.22 -13.54 3.93
N GLY A 292 -25.31 -13.19 4.83
CA GLY A 292 -24.54 -14.18 5.57
C GLY A 292 -23.58 -13.59 6.60
N PRO A 293 -23.03 -14.44 7.48
CA PRO A 293 -21.96 -14.03 8.38
C PRO A 293 -20.70 -13.66 7.57
N CYS A 294 -20.01 -12.61 8.01
CA CYS A 294 -18.75 -12.17 7.42
C CYS A 294 -17.68 -12.05 8.53
N PRO A 295 -17.05 -13.16 8.95
CA PRO A 295 -16.13 -13.14 10.10
C PRO A 295 -14.93 -12.20 9.89
N LEU A 296 -14.53 -11.96 8.63
CA LEU A 296 -13.43 -11.08 8.26
C LEU A 296 -13.78 -9.60 8.46
N GLY A 297 -12.76 -8.79 8.68
CA GLY A 297 -12.85 -7.34 8.76
C GLY A 297 -11.48 -6.70 8.96
N PHE A 298 -11.37 -5.42 8.62
CA PHE A 298 -10.13 -4.66 8.76
C PHE A 298 -9.99 -4.07 10.16
N ALA A 299 -8.77 -4.06 10.67
CA ALA A 299 -8.45 -3.48 11.98
C ALA A 299 -7.37 -2.41 11.90
N THR A 300 -6.23 -2.70 11.27
CA THR A 300 -5.07 -1.79 11.20
C THR A 300 -4.92 -1.15 9.83
N LEU A 301 -5.15 -1.91 8.76
CA LEU A 301 -5.01 -1.46 7.38
C LEU A 301 -6.10 -2.10 6.51
N ILE A 302 -6.61 -1.37 5.53
CA ILE A 302 -7.45 -1.94 4.46
C ILE A 302 -6.54 -2.48 3.36
N SER A 303 -5.71 -1.60 2.79
CA SER A 303 -4.72 -1.96 1.77
C SER A 303 -3.71 -0.83 1.56
N TRP A 304 -2.59 -1.13 0.91
CA TRP A 304 -1.61 -0.18 0.41
C TRP A 304 -2.00 0.45 -0.93
N SER A 305 -2.80 -0.27 -1.72
CA SER A 305 -2.98 0.06 -3.13
C SER A 305 -4.02 1.13 -3.40
N GLY A 306 -4.87 1.51 -2.45
CA GLY A 306 -5.87 2.57 -2.59
C GLY A 306 -7.19 2.13 -3.23
N LEU A 307 -8.03 3.09 -3.63
CA LEU A 307 -9.40 2.89 -4.08
C LEU A 307 -9.61 3.37 -5.53
N ASP A 308 -10.32 2.55 -6.29
CA ASP A 308 -10.68 2.75 -7.68
C ASP A 308 -12.19 2.55 -7.91
N ILE A 309 -12.71 3.23 -8.93
CA ILE A 309 -14.12 3.24 -9.32
C ILE A 309 -14.24 2.76 -10.75
N ALA A 310 -15.25 1.91 -11.02
CA ALA A 310 -15.53 1.31 -12.33
C ALA A 310 -14.44 0.34 -12.87
N ARG A 311 -13.41 0.02 -12.09
CA ARG A 311 -12.28 -0.86 -12.44
C ARG A 311 -11.48 -1.21 -11.19
N ASP A 312 -10.61 -2.20 -11.31
CA ASP A 312 -9.59 -2.53 -10.32
C ASP A 312 -8.25 -2.69 -11.06
N ARG A 313 -7.21 -1.95 -10.66
CA ARG A 313 -5.99 -1.81 -11.47
C ARG A 313 -4.83 -2.62 -10.90
N GLY A 314 -4.01 -3.16 -11.79
CA GLY A 314 -2.76 -3.80 -11.41
C GLY A 314 -2.98 -5.19 -10.83
N SER A 315 -3.09 -5.30 -9.51
CA SER A 315 -3.25 -6.59 -8.82
C SER A 315 -4.66 -6.67 -8.21
N PRO A 316 -5.62 -7.35 -8.86
CA PRO A 316 -7.03 -7.28 -8.48
C PRO A 316 -7.29 -7.83 -7.07
N VAL A 317 -8.26 -7.22 -6.37
CA VAL A 317 -8.70 -7.63 -5.03
C VAL A 317 -9.31 -9.02 -5.03
N SER A 318 -10.01 -9.38 -6.12
CA SER A 318 -10.76 -10.63 -6.27
C SER A 318 -10.25 -11.45 -7.45
N HIS A 319 -10.96 -12.52 -7.82
CA HIS A 319 -10.50 -13.53 -8.79
C HIS A 319 -10.78 -13.19 -10.27
N TYR A 320 -11.16 -11.95 -10.59
CA TYR A 320 -11.31 -11.49 -11.97
C TYR A 320 -9.97 -10.98 -12.54
N ALA A 321 -9.85 -10.91 -13.86
CA ALA A 321 -8.66 -10.35 -14.53
C ALA A 321 -8.74 -8.82 -14.61
N GLU A 322 -7.65 -8.13 -14.25
CA GLU A 322 -7.55 -6.68 -14.34
C GLU A 322 -7.68 -6.16 -15.80
N PRO A 323 -8.23 -4.95 -16.02
CA PRO A 323 -8.75 -4.03 -15.02
C PRO A 323 -10.22 -4.31 -14.61
N PHE A 324 -10.79 -5.41 -15.12
CA PHE A 324 -12.22 -5.77 -15.02
C PHE A 324 -13.16 -4.56 -15.08
N ALA A 325 -12.97 -3.73 -16.12
CA ALA A 325 -13.68 -2.45 -16.25
C ALA A 325 -15.19 -2.67 -16.43
N PHE A 326 -15.99 -1.87 -15.74
CA PHE A 326 -17.44 -1.96 -15.80
C PHE A 326 -17.97 -1.68 -17.20
N THR A 327 -18.76 -2.61 -17.75
CA THR A 327 -19.27 -2.53 -19.12
C THR A 327 -20.63 -1.84 -19.23
N GLY A 328 -21.30 -1.58 -18.10
CA GLY A 328 -22.49 -0.74 -18.04
C GLY A 328 -22.15 0.74 -17.86
N THR A 329 -23.16 1.57 -17.60
CA THR A 329 -22.93 2.97 -17.21
C THR A 329 -23.02 3.12 -15.70
N LEU A 330 -21.91 3.49 -15.04
CA LEU A 330 -21.88 3.84 -13.62
C LEU A 330 -22.10 5.35 -13.45
N GLN A 331 -23.11 5.74 -12.68
CA GLN A 331 -23.36 7.16 -12.35
C GLN A 331 -22.54 7.60 -11.14
N CYS A 332 -22.63 6.83 -10.05
CA CYS A 332 -21.84 7.02 -8.84
C CYS A 332 -21.83 5.78 -7.96
N VAL A 333 -20.86 5.72 -7.05
CA VAL A 333 -20.84 4.86 -5.87
C VAL A 333 -20.86 5.73 -4.63
N THR A 334 -21.83 5.50 -3.75
CA THR A 334 -21.89 6.12 -2.43
C THR A 334 -21.34 5.17 -1.38
N VAL A 335 -20.45 5.66 -0.54
CA VAL A 335 -20.00 4.96 0.67
C VAL A 335 -20.55 5.70 1.88
N GLU A 336 -21.37 5.01 2.67
CA GLU A 336 -21.92 5.51 3.93
C GLU A 336 -21.29 4.75 5.09
N LEU A 337 -20.81 5.49 6.09
CA LEU A 337 -20.14 4.96 7.26
C LEU A 337 -21.02 5.18 8.49
N GLU A 338 -21.21 4.13 9.28
CA GLU A 338 -21.70 4.27 10.64
C GLU A 338 -20.61 4.87 11.54
N PRO A 339 -20.99 5.40 12.73
CA PRO A 339 -20.00 5.82 13.72
C PRO A 339 -18.98 4.72 14.01
N GLN A 340 -17.70 5.11 14.12
CA GLN A 340 -16.64 4.17 14.43
C GLN A 340 -16.85 3.57 15.82
N GLN A 341 -16.84 2.26 15.91
CA GLN A 341 -16.79 1.58 17.21
C GLN A 341 -15.35 1.65 17.74
N PRO A 342 -15.15 1.97 19.04
CA PRO A 342 -13.81 2.01 19.61
C PRO A 342 -13.17 0.61 19.57
N LEU A 343 -12.03 0.48 18.91
CA LEU A 343 -11.20 -0.71 18.95
C LEU A 343 -9.96 -0.49 19.82
N ASP A 344 -9.50 -1.54 20.49
CA ASP A 344 -8.13 -1.61 20.99
C ASP A 344 -7.18 -1.94 19.83
N GLY A 345 -6.84 -0.91 19.05
CA GLY A 345 -5.92 -1.05 17.91
C GLY A 345 -4.54 -1.63 18.32
N SER A 346 -4.09 -1.33 19.54
CA SER A 346 -2.83 -1.86 20.07
C SER A 346 -2.92 -3.37 20.31
N GLY A 347 -4.03 -3.84 20.89
CA GLY A 347 -4.29 -5.24 21.13
C GLY A 347 -4.50 -6.02 19.84
N ILE A 348 -5.20 -5.44 18.87
CA ILE A 348 -5.41 -6.11 17.58
C ILE A 348 -4.11 -6.21 16.79
N ALA A 349 -3.31 -5.15 16.74
CA ALA A 349 -2.02 -5.21 16.06
C ALA A 349 -1.11 -6.31 16.64
N ARG A 350 -1.08 -6.43 17.98
CA ARG A 350 -0.34 -7.52 18.64
C ARG A 350 -0.90 -8.91 18.30
N ALA A 351 -2.23 -9.05 18.26
CA ALA A 351 -2.89 -10.31 17.94
C ALA A 351 -2.66 -10.76 16.48
N GLU A 352 -2.65 -9.84 15.52
CA GLU A 352 -2.41 -10.16 14.11
C GLU A 352 -0.93 -10.52 13.86
N MET A 353 0.02 -9.84 14.50
CA MET A 353 1.45 -10.20 14.42
C MET A 353 1.75 -11.61 14.94
N ALA A 354 0.96 -12.13 15.87
CA ALA A 354 1.14 -13.47 16.40
C ALA A 354 0.56 -14.59 15.51
N ARG A 355 -0.21 -14.24 14.46
CA ARG A 355 -0.74 -15.20 13.48
C ARG A 355 0.20 -15.41 12.28
N GLN A 356 1.09 -14.46 12.04
CA GLN A 356 2.20 -14.56 11.08
C GLN A 356 3.35 -15.33 11.72
#